data_AF-Q9SDS1-F1
#
_entry.id   AF-Q9SDS1-F1
#
_cell.length_a   1.000
_cell.length_b   1.000
_cell.length_c   1.000
_cell.angle_alpha   90.00
_cell.angle_beta   90.00
_cell.angle_gamma   90.00
#
_symmetry.space_group_name_H-M   'P 1'
#
loop_
_entity.id
_entity.type
_entity.pdbx_description
1 polymer ?
#
loop_
_entity_poly.entity_id
_entity_poly.type
_entity_poly.pdbx_seq_one_letter_code
_entity_poly.pdbx_strand_id
1 'polypeptide(L)' 'ACIKNGGRCVASGGPPYCCSNYCLQIAGQSYGVCKKH' A
#
# COMPACT_ATOMS: atom_id res chain seq x y z
N ALA A 1 2.28 -1.12 -13.45
CA ALA A 1 3.39 -0.96 -12.50
C ALA A 1 2.85 -1.18 -11.08
N CYS A 2 3.52 -1.99 -10.27
CA CYS A 2 3.13 -2.25 -8.88
C CYS A 2 4.17 -1.68 -7.92
N ILE A 3 3.74 -1.32 -6.71
CA ILE A 3 4.59 -0.75 -5.67
C ILE A 3 5.32 -1.86 -4.93
N LYS A 4 6.64 -1.77 -4.83
CA LYS A 4 7.47 -2.70 -4.04
C LYS A 4 7.18 -2.55 -2.55
N ASN A 5 7.50 -3.58 -1.77
CA ASN A 5 7.40 -3.52 -0.31
C ASN A 5 8.21 -2.32 0.23
N GLY A 6 7.63 -1.59 1.19
CA GLY A 6 8.15 -0.33 1.70
C GLY A 6 7.68 0.91 0.91
N GLY A 7 7.07 0.74 -0.27
CA GLY A 7 6.51 1.84 -1.03
C GLY A 7 5.13 2.28 -0.51
N ARG A 8 4.79 3.54 -0.77
CA ARG A 8 3.54 4.17 -0.33
C ARG A 8 2.36 3.68 -1.17
N CYS A 9 1.31 3.21 -0.52
CA CYS A 9 0.04 2.82 -1.11
C CYS A 9 -1.12 3.60 -0.47
N VAL A 10 -2.28 3.57 -1.11
CA VAL A 10 -3.52 4.14 -0.57
C VAL A 10 -4.52 3.00 -0.35
N ALA A 11 -5.12 2.91 0.84
CA ALA A 11 -6.10 1.86 1.11
C ALA A 11 -7.38 2.03 0.29
N SER A 12 -7.63 3.24 -0.22
CA SER A 12 -8.81 3.58 -1.02
C SER A 12 -8.84 2.92 -2.42
N GLY A 13 -8.01 1.90 -2.68
CA GLY A 13 -8.12 1.04 -3.86
C GLY A 13 -7.71 1.67 -5.19
N GLY A 14 -7.10 2.86 -5.19
CA GLY A 14 -6.57 3.49 -6.39
C GLY A 14 -5.22 2.89 -6.82
N PRO A 15 -4.93 2.77 -8.13
CA PRO A 15 -3.57 2.51 -8.58
C PRO A 15 -2.65 3.68 -8.19
N PRO A 16 -1.40 3.40 -7.78
CA PRO A 16 -0.72 2.12 -7.89
C PRO A 16 -0.97 1.16 -6.70
N TYR A 17 -1.05 -0.15 -6.98
CA TYR A 17 -1.27 -1.23 -6.00
C TYR A 17 0.06 -1.87 -5.57
N CYS A 18 0.10 -2.47 -4.39
CA CYS A 18 1.27 -3.20 -3.89
C CYS A 18 1.51 -4.48 -4.68
N CYS A 19 2.75 -4.77 -5.10
CA CYS A 19 3.08 -6.03 -5.76
C CYS A 19 2.74 -7.26 -4.91
N SER A 20 2.77 -7.10 -3.57
CA SER A 20 2.39 -8.13 -2.60
C SER A 20 0.88 -8.17 -2.31
N ASN A 21 0.07 -7.36 -3.00
CA ASN A 21 -1.37 -7.16 -2.78
C ASN A 21 -1.77 -6.78 -1.34
N TYR A 22 -0.81 -6.35 -0.52
CA TYR A 22 -1.04 -5.98 0.86
C TYR A 22 -0.54 -4.56 1.13
N CYS A 23 -1.49 -3.67 1.41
CA CYS A 23 -1.27 -2.28 1.77
C CYS A 23 -1.61 -2.11 3.26
N LEU A 24 -0.60 -1.96 4.11
CA LEU A 24 -0.79 -1.69 5.51
C LEU A 24 -1.04 -0.20 5.71
N GLN A 25 -2.30 0.21 5.84
CA GLN A 25 -2.65 1.56 6.28
C GLN A 25 -2.91 1.57 7.78
N ILE A 26 -2.17 2.42 8.50
CA ILE A 26 -2.39 2.66 9.93
C ILE A 26 -3.55 3.65 10.06
N ALA A 27 -4.52 3.37 10.91
CA ALA A 27 -5.66 4.25 11.15
C ALA A 27 -5.18 5.65 11.55
N GLY A 28 -5.67 6.68 10.86
CA GLY A 28 -5.24 8.08 11.04
C GLY A 28 -4.11 8.53 10.11
N GLN A 29 -3.47 7.63 9.35
CA GLN A 29 -2.51 8.01 8.30
C GLN A 29 -3.22 8.15 6.94
N SER A 30 -2.95 9.26 6.24
CA SER A 30 -3.49 9.52 4.89
C SER A 30 -2.92 8.58 3.82
N TYR A 31 -2.04 7.64 4.20
CA TYR A 31 -1.45 6.63 3.32
C TYR A 31 -1.11 5.35 4.08
N GLY A 32 -1.05 4.25 3.34
CA GLY A 32 -0.49 2.98 3.80
C GLY A 32 0.86 2.69 3.18
N VAL A 33 1.47 1.59 3.61
CA VAL A 33 2.74 1.10 3.08
C VAL A 33 2.57 -0.33 2.61
N CYS A 34 3.09 -0.61 1.42
CA CYS A 34 3.12 -1.96 0.89
C CYS A 34 3.96 -2.86 1.78
N LYS A 35 3.35 -3.92 2.29
CA LYS A 35 4.05 -4.93 3.06
C LYS A 35 3.85 -6.28 2.40
N LYS A 36 4.74 -7.22 2.74
CA LYS A 36 4.50 -8.62 2.47
C LYS A 36 3.51 -9.12 3.54
N HIS A 37 2.49 -9.86 3.13
CA HIS A 37 1.67 -10.65 4.06
C HIS A 37 2.47 -11.86 4.52
#